data_AF-A0A525D781-F1
#
_entry.id   AF-A0A525D781-F1
#
_cell.length_a   1.000
_cell.length_b   1.000
_cell.length_c   1.000
_cell.angle_alpha   90.00
_cell.angle_beta   90.00
_cell.angle_gamma   90.00
#
_symmetry.space_group_name_H-M   'P 1'
#
loop_
_entity.id
_entity.type
_entity.pdbx_description
1 polymer ?
#
loop_
_entity_poly.entity_id
_entity_poly.type
_entity_poly.pdbx_seq_one_letter_code
_entity_poly.pdbx_strand_id
1 'polypeptide(L)'
;MGDLKDKTPEELKTILSDQFSALSKSLGRFMEINQAETESQNRCNESVSHFFTRIQAFLAGENISQPLSGEEGYVIDASGHTKQEVVSLILSLRDQGLTFDDIAKAFIEKGIPTFSGRGEWHAQTIHRLFNSAKKAR
;
A
#
# COMPACT_ATOMS: atom_id res chain seq x y z
N MET A 1 -8.65 -45.92 -6.58
CA MET A 1 -9.57 -44.89 -6.05
C MET A 1 -10.48 -45.62 -5.07
N GLY A 2 -10.16 -45.62 -3.77
CA GLY A 2 -10.91 -46.40 -2.78
C GLY A 2 -12.29 -45.81 -2.58
N ASP A 3 -13.33 -46.61 -2.81
CA ASP A 3 -14.73 -46.20 -2.72
C ASP A 3 -15.04 -45.82 -1.26
N LEU A 4 -15.83 -44.76 -1.05
CA LEU A 4 -16.14 -44.22 0.28
C LEU A 4 -16.83 -45.25 1.19
N LYS A 5 -17.32 -46.34 0.59
CA LYS A 5 -18.03 -47.47 1.18
C LYS A 5 -17.15 -48.41 2.01
N ASP A 6 -15.83 -48.41 1.79
CA ASP A 6 -14.89 -49.29 2.49
C ASP A 6 -14.28 -48.63 3.74
N LYS A 7 -14.67 -47.39 4.05
CA LYS A 7 -14.13 -46.62 5.18
C LYS A 7 -14.91 -46.88 6.46
N THR A 8 -14.18 -47.09 7.54
CA THR A 8 -14.75 -47.22 8.88
C THR A 8 -15.37 -45.90 9.34
N PRO A 9 -16.35 -45.93 10.26
CA PRO A 9 -16.97 -44.71 10.80
C PRO A 9 -15.98 -43.70 11.38
N GLU A 10 -14.85 -44.16 11.93
CA GLU A 10 -13.81 -43.30 12.47
C GLU A 10 -12.98 -42.63 11.37
N GLU A 11 -12.64 -43.35 10.30
CA GLU A 11 -11.95 -42.76 9.14
C GLU A 11 -12.82 -41.71 8.44
N LEU A 12 -14.14 -41.94 8.37
CA LEU A 12 -15.09 -40.96 7.84
C LEU A 12 -15.12 -39.69 8.70
N LYS A 13 -15.12 -39.81 10.03
CA LYS A 13 -15.06 -38.64 10.93
C LYS A 13 -13.78 -37.84 10.74
N THR A 14 -12.63 -38.50 10.64
CA THR A 14 -11.35 -37.82 10.41
C THR A 14 -11.35 -37.07 9.09
N ILE A 15 -11.78 -37.71 8.00
CA ILE A 15 -11.86 -37.07 6.68
C ILE A 15 -12.81 -35.86 6.71
N LEU A 16 -13.97 -36.01 7.36
CA LEU A 16 -14.93 -34.92 7.47
C LEU A 16 -14.34 -33.75 8.27
N SER A 17 -13.64 -34.04 9.36
CA SER A 17 -12.97 -33.04 10.19
C SER A 17 -11.85 -32.31 9.42
N ASP A 18 -11.05 -33.04 8.65
CA ASP A 18 -9.99 -32.48 7.83
C ASP A 18 -10.55 -31.59 6.73
N GLN A 19 -11.63 -32.01 6.06
CA GLN A 19 -12.32 -31.18 5.07
C GLN A 19 -12.93 -29.93 5.69
N PHE A 20 -13.56 -30.05 6.86
CA PHE A 20 -14.11 -28.89 7.57
C PHE A 20 -13.01 -27.91 7.95
N SER A 21 -11.88 -28.40 8.46
CA SER A 21 -10.71 -27.59 8.78
C SER A 21 -10.15 -26.89 7.55
N ALA A 22 -10.02 -27.60 6.43
CA ALA A 22 -9.57 -27.02 5.16
C ALA A 22 -10.52 -25.94 4.64
N LEU A 23 -11.84 -26.19 4.74
CA LEU A 23 -12.87 -25.25 4.33
C LEU A 23 -12.88 -24.00 5.21
N SER A 24 -12.78 -24.15 6.53
CA SER A 24 -12.64 -23.02 7.46
C SER A 24 -11.41 -22.17 7.17
N LYS A 25 -10.25 -22.80 6.91
CA LYS A 25 -9.03 -22.08 6.51
C LYS A 25 -9.20 -21.34 5.18
N SER A 26 -9.89 -21.94 4.22
CA SER A 26 -10.17 -21.30 2.94
C SER A 26 -11.10 -20.10 3.08
N LEU A 27 -12.14 -20.23 3.91
CA LEU A 27 -13.07 -19.13 4.21
C LEU A 27 -12.36 -17.96 4.88
N GLY A 28 -11.45 -18.23 5.83
CA GLY A 28 -10.62 -17.19 6.46
C GLY A 28 -9.82 -16.39 5.44
N ARG A 29 -9.10 -17.07 4.53
CA ARG A 29 -8.34 -16.39 3.46
C ARG A 29 -9.24 -15.60 2.51
N PHE A 30 -10.42 -16.12 2.17
CA PHE A 30 -11.38 -15.40 1.32
C PHE A 30 -11.87 -14.11 1.99
N MET A 31 -12.12 -14.15 3.30
CA MET A 31 -12.51 -12.95 4.05
C MET A 31 -11.38 -11.92 4.11
N GLU A 32 -10.13 -12.34 4.33
CA GLU A 32 -8.96 -11.45 4.33
C GLU A 32 -8.80 -10.71 2.98
N ILE A 33 -8.97 -11.43 1.86
CA ILE A 33 -8.88 -10.84 0.52
C ILE A 33 -10.00 -9.82 0.29
N ASN A 34 -11.26 -10.19 0.59
CA ASN A 34 -12.39 -9.26 0.44
C ASN A 34 -12.28 -8.04 1.36
N GLN A 35 -11.71 -8.22 2.55
CA GLN A 35 -11.46 -7.11 3.46
C GLN A 35 -10.44 -6.14 2.85
N ALA A 36 -9.30 -6.65 2.35
CA ALA A 36 -8.29 -5.83 1.68
C ALA A 36 -8.86 -5.09 0.46
N GLU A 37 -9.73 -5.74 -0.31
CA GLU A 37 -10.42 -5.13 -1.45
C GLU A 37 -11.40 -4.04 -1.01
N THR A 38 -12.19 -4.29 0.04
CA THR A 38 -13.12 -3.30 0.60
C THR A 38 -12.38 -2.07 1.12
N GLU A 39 -11.27 -2.28 1.82
CA GLU A 39 -10.42 -1.18 2.30
C GLU A 39 -9.82 -0.39 1.14
N SER A 40 -9.39 -1.05 0.07
CA SER A 40 -8.91 -0.38 -1.14
C SER A 40 -9.99 0.45 -1.83
N GLN A 41 -11.20 -0.09 -1.91
CA GLN A 41 -12.34 0.62 -2.48
C GLN A 41 -12.71 1.85 -1.65
N ASN A 42 -12.70 1.72 -0.32
CA ASN A 42 -12.96 2.84 0.59
C ASN A 42 -11.91 3.95 0.44
N ARG A 43 -10.62 3.59 0.34
CA ARG A 43 -9.55 4.56 0.06
C ARG A 43 -9.76 5.29 -1.26
N CYS A 44 -10.17 4.58 -2.31
CA CYS A 44 -10.47 5.17 -3.62
C CYS A 44 -11.68 6.11 -3.54
N ASN A 45 -12.76 5.69 -2.89
CA ASN A 45 -13.98 6.48 -2.73
C ASN A 45 -13.74 7.77 -1.95
N GLU A 46 -12.99 7.68 -0.85
CA GLU A 46 -12.56 8.85 -0.07
C GLU A 46 -11.77 9.79 -0.98
N SER A 47 -10.83 9.25 -1.76
CA SER A 47 -10.03 10.03 -2.69
C SER A 47 -10.84 10.81 -3.73
N VAL A 48 -11.80 10.12 -4.33
CA VAL A 48 -12.74 10.72 -5.29
C VAL A 48 -13.59 11.80 -4.62
N SER A 49 -14.01 11.60 -3.37
CA SER A 49 -14.74 12.61 -2.60
C SER A 49 -13.91 13.88 -2.42
N HIS A 50 -12.65 13.77 -1.99
CA HIS A 50 -11.73 14.91 -1.85
C HIS A 50 -11.54 15.67 -3.17
N PHE A 51 -11.42 14.96 -4.29
CA PHE A 51 -11.35 15.58 -5.60
C PHE A 51 -12.60 16.41 -5.93
N PHE A 52 -13.80 15.87 -5.68
CA PHE A 52 -15.04 16.61 -5.92
C PHE A 52 -15.19 17.82 -5.00
N THR A 53 -14.82 17.70 -3.73
CA THR A 53 -14.78 18.84 -2.80
C THR A 53 -13.85 19.94 -3.32
N ARG A 54 -12.70 19.57 -3.89
CA ARG A 54 -11.76 20.53 -4.50
C ARG A 54 -12.34 21.22 -5.74
N ILE A 55 -13.06 20.50 -6.59
CA ILE A 55 -13.77 21.11 -7.74
C ILE A 55 -14.81 22.10 -7.24
N GLN A 56 -15.59 21.74 -6.22
CA GLN A 56 -16.61 22.63 -5.67
C GLN A 56 -16.00 23.92 -5.14
N ALA A 57 -14.91 23.83 -4.37
CA ALA A 57 -14.18 25.00 -3.87
C ALA A 57 -13.62 25.89 -5.00
N PHE A 58 -13.07 25.27 -6.05
CA PHE A 58 -12.60 26.00 -7.24
C PHE A 58 -13.73 26.76 -7.93
N LEU A 59 -14.87 26.09 -8.16
CA LEU A 59 -16.04 26.69 -8.79
C LEU A 59 -16.66 27.80 -7.93
N ALA A 60 -16.53 27.70 -6.60
CA ALA A 60 -16.91 28.74 -5.65
C ALA A 60 -15.95 29.94 -5.63
N GLY A 61 -14.85 29.91 -6.41
CA GLY A 61 -13.87 30.99 -6.48
C GLY A 61 -12.88 31.01 -5.32
N GLU A 62 -12.76 29.93 -4.56
CA GLU A 62 -11.80 29.81 -3.47
C GLU A 62 -10.37 29.59 -3.99
N ASN A 63 -9.39 30.16 -3.29
CA ASN A 63 -7.98 30.04 -3.66
C ASN A 63 -7.43 28.67 -3.21
N ILE A 64 -7.28 27.74 -4.15
CA ILE A 64 -6.86 26.35 -3.89
C ILE A 64 -5.35 26.17 -3.62
N SER A 65 -4.64 27.23 -3.23
CA SER A 65 -3.18 27.20 -3.07
C SER A 65 -2.71 26.58 -1.75
N GLN A 66 -3.61 26.29 -0.80
CA GLN A 66 -3.26 25.61 0.45
C GLN A 66 -3.87 24.20 0.50
N PRO A 67 -3.08 23.18 0.92
CA PRO A 67 -3.66 21.90 1.32
C PRO A 67 -4.56 22.14 2.53
N LEU A 68 -5.74 21.52 2.54
CA LEU A 68 -6.69 21.58 3.65
C LEU A 68 -5.95 21.10 4.92
N SER A 69 -5.97 21.94 5.95
CA SER A 69 -5.31 21.67 7.23
C SER A 69 -5.91 20.41 7.84
N GLY A 70 -5.20 19.30 7.72
CA GLY A 70 -5.61 17.97 8.16
C GLY A 70 -5.02 16.83 7.31
N GLU A 71 -4.55 17.11 6.09
CA GLU A 71 -4.11 16.08 5.14
C GLU A 71 -2.58 15.88 5.10
N GLU A 72 -2.00 15.39 6.20
CA GLU A 72 -0.66 14.80 6.17
C GLU A 72 -0.74 13.34 5.70
N GLY A 73 -0.97 13.10 4.41
CA GLY A 73 -0.97 11.73 3.87
C GLY A 73 -1.45 11.56 2.42
N TYR A 74 -2.01 12.60 1.81
CA TYR A 74 -2.89 12.44 0.66
C TYR A 74 -2.25 12.82 -0.69
N VAL A 75 -1.05 12.29 -0.98
CA VAL A 75 -0.52 12.30 -2.34
C VAL A 75 -0.05 10.88 -2.67
N ILE A 76 -0.96 10.08 -3.19
CA ILE A 76 -0.61 8.84 -3.90
C ILE A 76 -0.09 9.31 -5.25
N ASP A 77 1.23 9.23 -5.41
CA ASP A 77 1.87 9.54 -6.68
C ASP A 77 1.58 8.42 -7.71
N ALA A 78 2.13 8.54 -8.92
CA ALA A 78 2.02 7.48 -9.93
C ALA A 78 2.63 6.13 -9.47
N SER A 79 3.36 6.10 -8.34
CA SER A 79 3.95 4.92 -7.74
C SER A 79 3.02 4.16 -6.80
N GLY A 80 1.86 4.72 -6.47
CA GLY A 80 0.98 4.10 -5.48
C GLY A 80 1.46 4.28 -4.04
N HIS A 81 2.60 4.96 -3.83
CA HIS A 81 3.15 5.26 -2.52
C HIS A 81 2.86 6.69 -2.12
N THR A 82 2.62 6.90 -0.83
CA THR A 82 2.56 8.25 -0.30
C THR A 82 3.97 8.82 -0.21
N LYS A 83 4.10 10.14 -0.35
CA LYS A 83 5.38 10.83 -0.11
C LYS A 83 5.97 10.50 1.27
N GLN A 84 5.13 10.31 2.28
CA GLN A 84 5.56 9.94 3.63
C GLN A 84 6.13 8.52 3.71
N GLU A 85 5.53 7.55 3.01
CA GLU A 85 6.04 6.17 2.94
C GLU A 85 7.43 6.14 2.30
N VAL A 86 7.57 6.80 1.15
CA VAL A 86 8.85 6.89 0.43
C VAL A 86 9.91 7.56 1.29
N VAL A 87 9.57 8.66 1.97
CA VAL A 87 10.48 9.35 2.89
C VAL A 87 10.86 8.47 4.08
N SER A 88 9.90 7.75 4.67
CA SER A 88 10.13 6.86 5.81
C SER A 88 11.08 5.71 5.43
N LEU A 89 10.93 5.18 4.21
CA LEU A 89 11.82 4.17 3.67
C LEU A 89 13.24 4.74 3.45
N ILE A 90 13.37 5.95 2.91
CA ILE A 90 14.67 6.61 2.75
C ILE A 90 15.36 6.80 4.12
N LEU A 91 14.61 7.23 5.14
CA LEU A 91 15.14 7.40 6.49
C LEU A 91 15.64 6.07 7.07
N SER A 92 14.86 4.99 6.97
CA SER A 92 15.26 3.68 7.52
C SER A 92 16.49 3.11 6.82
N LEU A 93 16.62 3.28 5.50
CA LEU A 93 17.79 2.83 4.75
C LEU A 93 19.03 3.67 5.07
N ARG A 94 18.85 4.97 5.38
CA ARG A 94 19.95 5.82 5.86
C ARG A 94 20.41 5.44 7.27
N ASP A 95 19.48 5.04 8.14
CA ASP A 95 19.81 4.54 9.47
C ASP A 95 20.57 3.19 9.41
N GLN A 96 20.34 2.40 8.36
CA GLN A 96 21.12 1.19 8.05
C GLN A 96 22.50 1.48 7.41
N GLY A 97 22.84 2.75 7.16
CA GLY A 97 24.14 3.15 6.64
C GLY A 97 24.27 3.16 5.11
N LEU A 98 23.20 2.88 4.35
CA LEU A 98 23.26 2.88 2.88
C LEU A 98 23.52 4.28 2.33
N THR A 99 24.30 4.39 1.26
CA THR A 99 24.52 5.68 0.59
C THR A 99 23.29 6.10 -0.22
N PHE A 100 23.19 7.38 -0.59
CA PHE A 100 22.06 7.84 -1.42
C PHE A 100 22.02 7.18 -2.80
N ASP A 101 23.18 6.83 -3.36
CA ASP A 101 23.26 6.06 -4.60
C ASP A 101 22.75 4.62 -4.41
N ASP A 102 23.10 3.98 -3.30
CA ASP A 102 22.62 2.62 -3.00
C ASP A 102 21.10 2.60 -2.78
N ILE A 103 20.55 3.63 -2.14
CA ILE A 103 19.10 3.76 -1.95
C ILE A 103 18.40 3.95 -3.30
N ALA A 104 18.94 4.78 -4.19
CA ALA A 104 18.38 4.98 -5.52
C ALA A 104 18.37 3.67 -6.33
N LYS A 105 19.48 2.93 -6.30
CA LYS A 105 19.56 1.59 -6.93
C LYS A 105 18.57 0.62 -6.32
N ALA A 106 18.45 0.58 -5.00
CA ALA A 106 17.49 -0.28 -4.31
C ALA A 106 16.04 0.01 -4.72
N PHE A 107 15.70 1.29 -4.98
CA PHE A 107 14.37 1.65 -5.44
C PHE A 107 14.12 1.21 -6.88
N ILE A 108 15.12 1.31 -7.75
CA ILE A 108 15.06 0.79 -9.13
C ILE A 108 14.92 -0.73 -9.12
N GLU A 109 15.75 -1.45 -8.35
CA GLU A 109 15.72 -2.91 -8.23
C GLU A 109 14.39 -3.43 -7.66
N LYS A 110 13.78 -2.68 -6.73
CA LYS A 110 12.46 -3.00 -6.16
C LYS A 110 11.30 -2.59 -7.07
N GLY A 111 11.57 -1.94 -8.21
CA GLY A 111 10.54 -1.48 -9.14
C GLY A 111 9.68 -0.35 -8.58
N ILE A 112 10.20 0.45 -7.65
CA ILE A 112 9.49 1.61 -7.10
C ILE A 112 9.64 2.78 -8.10
N PRO A 113 8.59 3.21 -8.80
CA PRO A 113 8.71 4.30 -9.74
C PRO A 113 8.86 5.65 -9.01
N THR A 114 9.28 6.69 -9.74
CA THR A 114 9.46 8.03 -9.18
C THR A 114 8.11 8.73 -8.94
N PHE A 115 8.09 9.80 -8.13
CA PHE A 115 6.89 10.61 -7.89
C PHE A 115 6.19 11.11 -9.16
N SER A 116 6.95 11.36 -10.23
CA SER A 116 6.40 11.78 -11.53
C SER A 116 5.93 10.62 -12.41
N GLY A 117 6.23 9.37 -12.02
CA GLY A 117 6.06 8.18 -12.85
C GLY A 117 6.97 8.18 -14.09
N ARG A 118 7.99 9.05 -14.13
CA ARG A 118 8.88 9.21 -15.29
C ARG A 118 10.34 9.14 -14.84
N GLY A 119 11.13 8.31 -15.54
CA GLY A 119 12.56 8.15 -15.28
C GLY A 119 12.87 7.34 -14.02
N GLU A 120 14.16 7.25 -13.71
CA GLU A 120 14.69 6.45 -12.60
C GLU A 120 14.98 7.29 -11.34
N TRP A 121 15.15 6.61 -10.21
CA TRP A 121 15.61 7.25 -9.00
C TRP A 121 17.09 7.66 -9.12
N HIS A 122 17.40 8.87 -8.64
CA HIS A 122 18.76 9.40 -8.59
C HIS A 122 19.11 9.83 -7.17
N ALA A 123 20.37 9.67 -6.77
CA ALA A 123 20.83 10.03 -5.42
C ALA A 123 20.54 11.48 -5.05
N GLN A 124 20.59 12.42 -6.01
CA GLN A 124 20.25 13.82 -5.75
C GLN A 124 18.79 14.00 -5.29
N THR A 125 17.86 13.25 -5.89
CA THR A 125 16.45 13.28 -5.51
C THR A 125 16.25 12.69 -4.13
N ILE A 126 16.87 11.55 -3.83
CA ILE A 126 16.85 10.91 -2.51
C ILE A 126 17.40 11.86 -1.44
N HIS A 127 18.55 12.50 -1.71
CA HIS A 127 19.18 13.45 -0.80
C HIS A 127 18.28 14.66 -0.52
N ARG A 128 17.64 15.22 -1.56
CA ARG A 128 16.69 16.33 -1.40
C ARG A 128 15.53 15.92 -0.48
N LEU A 129 14.95 14.74 -0.68
CA LEU A 129 13.84 14.24 0.13
C LEU A 129 14.25 14.00 1.58
N PHE A 130 15.41 13.39 1.80
CA PHE A 130 15.98 13.18 3.12
C PHE A 130 16.15 14.50 3.89
N ASN A 131 16.71 15.52 3.25
CA ASN A 131 16.92 16.82 3.88
C ASN A 131 15.61 17.57 4.14
N SER A 132 14.66 17.51 3.19
CA SER A 132 13.33 18.06 3.39
C SER A 132 12.61 17.42 4.59
N ALA A 133 12.77 16.12 4.77
CA ALA A 133 12.19 15.39 5.90
C ALA A 133 12.85 15.73 7.23
N LYS A 134 14.19 15.83 7.26
CA LYS A 134 14.93 16.23 8.47
C LYS A 134 14.58 17.64 8.95
N LYS A 135 14.26 18.56 8.04
CA LYS A 135 13.88 19.94 8.38
C LYS A 135 12.47 20.05 8.97
N ALA A 136 11.62 19.05 8.74
CA ALA A 136 10.24 19.02 9.22
C ALA A 136 10.09 18.32 10.59
N ARG A 137 11.18 17.76 11.14
CA ARG A 137 11.28 17.24 12.52
C ARG A 137 11.91 18.30 13.43
#